data_AF-A0A1Q4FF95-F1
#
_entry.id   AF-A0A1Q4FF95-F1
#
_cell.length_a   1.000
_cell.length_b   1.000
_cell.length_c   1.000
_cell.angle_alpha   90.00
_cell.angle_beta   90.00
_cell.angle_gamma   90.00
#
_symmetry.space_group_name_H-M   'P 1'
#
loop_
_entity.id
_entity.type
_entity.pdbx_description
1 polymer ?
#
loop_
_entity_poly.entity_id
_entity_poly.type
_entity_poly.pdbx_seq_one_letter_code
_entity_poly.pdbx_strand_id
1 'polypeptide(L)'
;MFFKGESIDGSFSSYLQQLELIAFFAGFPMLYAAASVISGSSLSRNKYGTKLVSFLPYSYALVATLYFGLQIRTQYDYYSPGITSGQFHLPLTVIWGLLANLFWIPALAKKPVLSLLHSSIFFFPVVKDIFLQITTNEVDRNIVSNDMKLYTLSLIINIAALAVVFLVSFLYRWFSRNKE
;
A
#
# COMPACT_ATOMS: atom_id res chain seq x y z
N MET A 1 24.78 -8.54 -11.64
CA MET A 1 24.65 -10.00 -11.72
C MET A 1 23.33 -10.27 -12.42
N PHE A 2 23.38 -10.45 -13.74
CA PHE A 2 22.20 -10.65 -14.59
C PHE A 2 21.89 -12.15 -14.63
N PHE A 3 20.71 -12.54 -14.16
CA PHE A 3 20.21 -13.89 -14.33
C PHE A 3 19.81 -14.08 -15.80
N LYS A 4 20.52 -14.98 -16.48
CA LYS A 4 20.31 -15.34 -17.87
C LYS A 4 19.44 -16.60 -17.92
N GLY A 5 18.17 -16.43 -18.27
CA GLY A 5 17.41 -17.40 -19.08
C GLY A 5 17.01 -18.74 -18.46
N GLU A 6 16.77 -18.83 -17.14
CA GLU A 6 15.89 -19.90 -16.62
C GLU A 6 14.46 -19.37 -16.58
N SER A 7 13.51 -20.16 -17.08
CA SER A 7 12.08 -19.84 -16.98
C SER A 7 11.74 -19.74 -15.50
N ILE A 8 11.52 -18.51 -15.03
CA ILE A 8 10.99 -18.26 -13.70
C ILE A 8 9.64 -19.00 -13.62
N ASP A 9 9.57 -20.05 -12.80
CA ASP A 9 8.34 -20.80 -12.57
C ASP A 9 7.23 -19.83 -12.11
N GLY A 10 6.00 -20.04 -12.59
CA GLY A 10 4.86 -19.14 -12.31
C GLY A 10 4.59 -18.94 -10.80
N SER A 11 5.06 -19.84 -9.95
CA SER A 11 5.04 -19.73 -8.49
C SER A 11 5.93 -18.59 -7.96
N PHE A 12 7.14 -18.42 -8.47
CA PHE A 12 8.08 -17.39 -8.01
C PHE A 12 7.65 -15.99 -8.44
N SER A 13 7.13 -15.84 -9.67
CA SER A 13 6.59 -14.56 -10.13
C SER A 13 5.38 -14.11 -9.29
N SER A 14 4.47 -15.05 -8.99
CA SER A 14 3.31 -14.79 -8.13
C SER A 14 3.73 -14.38 -6.72
N TYR A 15 4.78 -15.02 -6.19
CA TYR A 15 5.35 -14.67 -4.89
C TYR A 15 5.94 -13.25 -4.88
N LEU A 16 6.74 -12.88 -5.88
CA LEU A 16 7.29 -11.52 -5.98
C LEU A 16 6.19 -10.46 -6.06
N GLN A 17 5.14 -10.69 -6.84
CA GLN A 17 3.99 -9.79 -6.93
C GLN A 17 3.27 -9.64 -5.59
N GLN A 18 3.12 -10.74 -4.84
CA GLN A 18 2.57 -10.69 -3.50
C GLN A 18 3.44 -9.83 -2.56
N LEU A 19 4.77 -9.99 -2.61
CA LEU A 19 5.70 -9.17 -1.82
C LEU A 19 5.61 -7.69 -2.18
N GLU A 20 5.48 -7.35 -3.47
CA GLU A 20 5.25 -5.96 -3.91
C GLU A 20 3.96 -5.40 -3.31
N LEU A 21 2.85 -6.13 -3.39
CA LEU A 21 1.57 -5.68 -2.86
C LEU A 21 1.60 -5.51 -1.33
N ILE A 22 2.29 -6.41 -0.62
CA ILE A 22 2.55 -6.26 0.81
C ILE A 22 3.35 -4.98 1.07
N ALA A 23 4.44 -4.77 0.33
CA ALA A 23 5.30 -3.61 0.47
C ALA A 23 4.57 -2.29 0.22
N PHE A 24 3.54 -2.24 -0.61
CA PHE A 24 2.76 -1.02 -0.83
C PHE A 24 1.59 -0.88 0.14
N PHE A 25 0.81 -1.94 0.37
CA PHE A 25 -0.52 -1.79 0.99
C PHE A 25 -0.66 -2.32 2.41
N ALA A 26 0.21 -3.24 2.87
CA ALA A 26 0.02 -3.92 4.15
C ALA A 26 0.23 -3.00 5.37
N GLY A 27 0.97 -1.91 5.25
CA GLY A 27 1.18 -0.94 6.33
C GLY A 27 -0.05 -0.07 6.63
N PHE A 28 -1.03 0.00 5.71
CA PHE A 28 -2.16 0.90 5.86
C PHE A 28 -3.07 0.60 7.06
N PRO A 29 -3.46 -0.67 7.35
CA PRO A 29 -4.28 -0.98 8.53
C PRO A 29 -3.66 -0.54 9.85
N MET A 30 -2.35 -0.67 10.01
CA MET A 30 -1.66 -0.21 11.23
C MET A 30 -1.66 1.32 11.31
N LEU A 31 -1.41 2.01 10.20
CA LEU A 31 -1.53 3.47 10.13
C LEU A 31 -2.96 3.93 10.47
N TYR A 32 -3.98 3.24 9.96
CA TYR A 32 -5.38 3.50 10.27
C TYR A 32 -5.68 3.31 11.76
N ALA A 33 -5.20 2.22 12.35
CA ALA A 33 -5.38 1.95 13.77
C ALA A 33 -4.73 3.04 14.63
N ALA A 34 -3.48 3.40 14.35
CA ALA A 34 -2.76 4.47 15.04
C ALA A 34 -3.50 5.82 14.93
N ALA A 35 -3.90 6.20 13.71
CA ALA A 35 -4.68 7.39 13.43
C ALA A 35 -6.01 7.42 14.22
N SER A 36 -6.70 6.28 14.28
CA SER A 36 -7.98 6.14 15.00
C SER A 36 -7.79 6.26 16.51
N VAL A 37 -6.75 5.66 17.07
CA VAL A 37 -6.39 5.79 18.51
C VAL A 37 -6.05 7.25 18.85
N ILE A 38 -5.27 7.93 18.02
CA ILE A 38 -4.94 9.35 18.20
C ILE A 38 -6.20 10.23 18.12
N SER A 39 -7.13 9.89 17.22
CA SER A 39 -8.39 10.63 17.06
C SER A 39 -9.39 10.41 18.20
N GLY A 40 -9.45 9.18 18.75
CA GLY A 40 -10.43 8.77 19.76
C GLY A 40 -9.98 8.87 21.22
N SER A 41 -8.68 8.90 21.51
CA SER A 41 -8.15 8.95 22.89
C SER A 41 -8.28 10.32 23.58
N SER A 42 -8.72 11.35 22.85
CA SER A 42 -8.98 12.67 23.41
C SER A 42 -10.42 12.73 23.95
N LEU A 43 -10.59 12.79 25.28
CA LEU A 43 -11.86 13.04 25.98
C LEU A 43 -12.62 14.28 25.46
N SER A 44 -11.94 15.19 24.78
CA SER A 44 -12.51 16.28 23.99
C SER A 44 -12.40 15.95 22.51
N ARG A 45 -13.51 15.99 21.78
CA ARG A 45 -13.64 15.73 20.33
C ARG A 45 -12.72 16.67 19.54
N ASN A 46 -11.44 16.31 19.41
CA ASN A 46 -10.41 17.21 18.92
C ASN A 46 -10.53 17.32 17.39
N LYS A 47 -10.85 18.52 16.87
CA LYS A 47 -11.08 18.79 15.44
C LYS A 47 -9.92 18.38 14.53
N TYR A 48 -8.71 18.23 15.09
CA TYR A 48 -7.53 17.79 14.37
C TYR A 48 -7.46 16.27 14.18
N GLY A 49 -7.89 15.47 15.16
CA GLY A 49 -7.91 14.00 15.06
C GLY A 49 -8.87 13.51 13.97
N THR A 50 -10.05 14.12 13.90
CA THR A 50 -11.03 13.83 12.86
C THR A 50 -10.53 14.17 11.45
N LYS A 51 -9.69 15.21 11.32
CA LYS A 51 -9.07 15.56 10.04
C LYS A 51 -8.02 14.54 9.63
N LEU A 52 -7.24 14.01 10.57
CA LEU A 52 -6.22 13.01 10.28
C LEU A 52 -6.83 11.75 9.68
N VAL A 53 -7.89 11.22 10.29
CA VAL A 53 -8.62 10.05 9.77
C VAL A 53 -9.23 10.33 8.38
N SER A 54 -9.69 11.57 8.14
CA SER A 54 -10.25 11.94 6.83
C SER A 54 -9.23 12.00 5.69
N PHE A 55 -7.93 12.13 5.99
CA PHE A 55 -6.87 12.14 4.98
C PHE A 55 -6.34 10.75 4.62
N LEU A 56 -6.61 9.72 5.45
CA LEU A 56 -6.12 8.36 5.22
C LEU A 56 -6.52 7.79 3.85
N PRO A 57 -7.76 7.92 3.36
CA PRO A 57 -8.12 7.35 2.06
C PRO A 57 -7.39 8.00 0.90
N TYR A 58 -7.05 9.29 1.02
CA TYR A 58 -6.24 10.00 0.03
C TYR A 58 -4.78 9.58 0.08
N SER A 59 -4.21 9.34 1.27
CA SER A 59 -2.85 8.79 1.37
C SER A 59 -2.79 7.37 0.80
N TYR A 60 -3.83 6.56 1.03
CA TYR A 60 -3.96 5.24 0.43
C TYR A 60 -4.04 5.29 -1.10
N ALA A 61 -4.85 6.20 -1.64
CA ALA A 61 -4.94 6.43 -3.08
C ALA A 61 -3.60 6.87 -3.68
N LEU A 62 -2.85 7.74 -2.98
CA LEU A 62 -1.52 8.16 -3.42
C LEU A 62 -0.53 6.98 -3.48
N VAL A 63 -0.52 6.10 -2.46
CA VAL A 63 0.28 4.86 -2.48
C VAL A 63 -0.13 3.96 -3.65
N ALA A 64 -1.43 3.84 -3.93
CA ALA A 64 -1.93 3.09 -5.08
C ALA A 64 -1.49 3.69 -6.42
N THR A 65 -1.40 5.02 -6.52
CA THR A 65 -0.89 5.71 -7.71
C THR A 65 0.61 5.47 -7.88
N LEU A 66 1.40 5.47 -6.80
CA LEU A 66 2.82 5.11 -6.86
C LEU A 66 3.01 3.66 -7.31
N TYR A 67 2.20 2.73 -6.77
CA TYR A 67 2.19 1.34 -7.20
C TYR A 67 1.81 1.21 -8.69
N PHE A 68 0.78 1.93 -9.14
CA PHE A 68 0.39 1.95 -10.55
C PHE A 68 1.52 2.46 -11.45
N GLY A 69 2.22 3.52 -11.03
CA GLY A 69 3.40 4.03 -11.74
C GLY A 69 4.53 2.98 -11.84
N LEU A 70 4.76 2.22 -10.76
CA LEU A 70 5.70 1.10 -10.79
C LEU A 70 5.26 0.02 -11.81
N GLN A 71 3.97 -0.34 -11.80
CA GLN A 71 3.44 -1.33 -12.75
C GLN A 71 3.60 -0.85 -14.21
N ILE A 72 3.30 0.41 -14.53
CA ILE A 72 3.53 0.96 -15.87
C ILE A 72 5.01 0.83 -16.29
N ARG A 73 5.93 1.17 -15.39
CA ARG A 73 7.38 1.06 -15.66
C ARG A 73 7.78 -0.38 -15.96
N THR A 74 7.35 -1.34 -15.14
CA THR A 74 7.69 -2.76 -15.34
C THR A 74 7.17 -3.30 -16.68
N GLN A 75 5.99 -2.85 -17.11
CA GLN A 75 5.44 -3.22 -18.42
C GLN A 75 6.24 -2.58 -19.57
N TYR A 76 6.64 -1.32 -19.43
CA TYR A 76 7.43 -0.64 -20.46
C TYR A 76 8.79 -1.32 -20.69
N ASP A 77 9.49 -1.71 -19.63
CA ASP A 77 10.77 -2.42 -19.72
C ASP A 77 10.64 -3.77 -20.45
N TYR A 78 9.48 -4.43 -20.34
CA TYR A 78 9.17 -5.69 -21.04
C TYR A 78 8.90 -5.50 -22.55
N TYR A 79 8.42 -4.32 -22.97
CA TYR A 79 8.13 -4.00 -24.37
C TYR A 79 9.36 -3.59 -25.20
N SER A 80 10.56 -3.64 -24.63
CA SER A 80 11.79 -3.37 -25.36
C SER A 80 11.88 -4.24 -26.64
N PRO A 81 12.14 -3.65 -27.82
CA PRO A 81 11.97 -4.31 -29.11
C PRO A 81 12.93 -5.50 -29.23
N GLY A 82 12.40 -6.71 -29.02
CA GLY A 82 13.18 -7.95 -29.04
C GLY A 82 12.55 -9.15 -28.33
N ILE A 83 11.54 -8.95 -27.46
CA ILE A 83 10.86 -10.04 -26.74
C ILE A 83 9.45 -10.21 -27.32
N THR A 84 9.23 -11.32 -28.02
CA THR A 84 7.94 -11.69 -28.63
C THR A 84 6.89 -11.94 -27.56
N SER A 85 5.82 -11.13 -27.61
CA SER A 85 4.49 -11.27 -27.01
C SER A 85 4.24 -12.54 -26.16
N GLY A 86 4.72 -12.52 -24.92
CA GLY A 86 4.24 -13.39 -23.86
C GLY A 86 2.92 -12.84 -23.29
N GLN A 87 1.96 -13.71 -23.07
CA GLN A 87 0.57 -13.38 -22.72
C GLN A 87 0.45 -12.43 -21.51
N PHE A 88 -0.35 -11.38 -21.66
CA PHE A 88 -0.76 -10.45 -20.61
C PHE A 88 -1.66 -11.16 -19.58
N HIS A 89 -1.07 -11.90 -18.66
CA HIS A 89 -1.79 -12.35 -17.46
C HIS A 89 -1.56 -11.32 -16.35
N LEU A 90 -2.43 -10.31 -16.28
CA LEU A 90 -2.49 -9.46 -15.09
C LEU A 90 -3.08 -10.29 -13.94
N PRO A 91 -2.34 -10.52 -12.86
CA PRO A 91 -2.86 -11.23 -11.69
C PRO A 91 -4.04 -10.45 -11.10
N LEU A 92 -5.06 -11.17 -10.63
CA LEU A 92 -6.22 -10.58 -9.97
C LEU A 92 -5.82 -9.67 -8.79
N THR A 93 -4.73 -10.01 -8.10
CA THR A 93 -4.18 -9.25 -6.96
C THR A 93 -3.63 -7.89 -7.38
N VAL A 94 -3.04 -7.77 -8.57
CA VAL A 94 -2.59 -6.49 -9.13
C VAL A 94 -3.79 -5.63 -9.44
N ILE A 95 -4.81 -6.18 -10.12
CA ILE A 95 -6.06 -5.48 -10.40
C ILE A 95 -6.69 -4.98 -9.10
N TRP A 96 -6.73 -5.82 -8.07
CA TRP A 96 -7.21 -5.44 -6.74
C TRP A 96 -6.39 -4.29 -6.15
N GLY A 97 -5.06 -4.34 -6.20
CA GLY A 97 -4.20 -3.23 -5.78
C GLY A 97 -4.49 -1.93 -6.54
N LEU A 98 -4.77 -2.00 -7.84
CA LEU A 98 -5.09 -0.85 -8.66
C LEU A 98 -6.46 -0.23 -8.34
N LEU A 99 -7.43 -1.01 -7.87
CA LEU A 99 -8.73 -0.50 -7.41
C LEU A 99 -8.60 0.51 -6.26
N ALA A 100 -7.48 0.50 -5.52
CA ALA A 100 -7.21 1.52 -4.50
C ALA A 100 -7.10 2.94 -5.07
N ASN A 101 -6.83 3.13 -6.38
CA ASN A 101 -6.87 4.45 -7.01
C ASN A 101 -8.28 5.07 -7.01
N LEU A 102 -9.34 4.26 -6.89
CA LEU A 102 -10.71 4.77 -6.79
C LEU A 102 -10.93 5.63 -5.54
N PHE A 103 -10.08 5.52 -4.51
CA PHE A 103 -10.14 6.37 -3.32
C PHE A 103 -9.73 7.83 -3.59
N TRP A 104 -9.25 8.19 -4.78
CA TRP A 104 -9.20 9.59 -5.21
C TRP A 104 -10.59 10.21 -5.36
N ILE A 105 -11.62 9.39 -5.64
CA ILE A 105 -13.00 9.85 -5.80
C ILE A 105 -13.56 10.24 -4.41
N PRO A 106 -14.02 11.49 -4.22
CA PRO A 106 -14.48 11.96 -2.92
C PRO A 106 -15.60 11.13 -2.28
N ALA A 107 -16.45 10.49 -3.09
CA ALA A 107 -17.53 9.63 -2.61
C ALA A 107 -17.01 8.39 -1.84
N LEU A 108 -15.88 7.83 -2.27
CA LEU A 108 -15.21 6.71 -1.61
C LEU A 108 -14.27 7.21 -0.51
N ALA A 109 -13.55 8.30 -0.74
CA ALA A 109 -12.63 8.89 0.23
C ALA A 109 -13.30 9.30 1.55
N LYS A 110 -14.59 9.65 1.53
CA LYS A 110 -15.36 9.95 2.74
C LYS A 110 -15.61 8.73 3.65
N LYS A 111 -15.33 7.52 3.17
CA LYS A 111 -15.59 6.25 3.87
C LYS A 111 -14.26 5.56 4.20
N PRO A 112 -13.52 6.00 5.24
CA PRO A 112 -12.18 5.50 5.52
C PRO A 112 -12.15 4.02 5.96
N VAL A 113 -13.30 3.49 6.41
CA VAL A 113 -13.47 2.05 6.66
C VAL A 113 -13.36 1.23 5.37
N LEU A 114 -13.78 1.76 4.21
CA LEU A 114 -13.66 1.03 2.95
C LEU A 114 -12.20 0.86 2.53
N SER A 115 -11.35 1.89 2.71
CA SER A 115 -9.91 1.76 2.45
C SER A 115 -9.24 0.78 3.41
N LEU A 116 -9.71 0.70 4.66
CA LEU A 116 -9.25 -0.29 5.62
C LEU A 116 -9.61 -1.71 5.16
N LEU A 117 -10.87 -1.95 4.79
CA LEU A 117 -11.31 -3.26 4.31
C LEU A 117 -10.55 -3.67 3.04
N HIS A 118 -10.34 -2.75 2.12
CA HIS A 118 -9.60 -2.99 0.89
C HIS A 118 -8.14 -3.41 1.15
N SER A 119 -7.45 -2.70 2.05
CA SER A 119 -6.05 -2.97 2.40
C SER A 119 -5.87 -4.20 3.30
N SER A 120 -6.91 -4.61 4.04
CA SER A 120 -6.84 -5.74 4.97
C SER A 120 -6.47 -7.05 4.27
N ILE A 121 -6.86 -7.24 3.01
CA ILE A 121 -6.51 -8.42 2.20
C ILE A 121 -4.99 -8.60 2.08
N PHE A 122 -4.22 -7.51 2.05
CA PHE A 122 -2.76 -7.54 1.98
C PHE A 122 -2.08 -7.65 3.35
N PHE A 123 -2.80 -7.28 4.42
CA PHE A 123 -2.31 -7.33 5.78
C PHE A 123 -2.46 -8.72 6.43
N PHE A 124 -3.55 -9.44 6.14
CA PHE A 124 -3.79 -10.76 6.72
C PHE A 124 -2.70 -11.81 6.43
N PRO A 125 -2.09 -11.88 5.22
CA PRO A 125 -0.97 -12.79 4.98
C PRO A 125 0.20 -12.56 5.95
N VAL A 126 0.60 -11.29 6.16
CA VAL A 126 1.67 -10.94 7.11
C VAL A 126 1.34 -11.40 8.53
N VAL A 127 0.10 -11.16 8.99
CA VAL A 127 -0.34 -11.58 10.33
C VAL A 127 -0.35 -13.10 10.46
N LYS A 128 -0.82 -13.81 9.43
CA LYS A 128 -0.85 -15.27 9.40
C LYS A 128 0.57 -15.84 9.51
N ASP A 129 1.53 -15.32 8.77
CA ASP A 129 2.90 -15.83 8.74
C ASP A 129 3.62 -15.59 10.08
N ILE A 130 3.39 -14.42 10.70
CA ILE A 130 3.85 -14.14 12.08
C ILE A 130 3.21 -15.10 13.09
N PHE A 131 1.90 -15.32 12.99
CA PHE A 131 1.18 -16.20 13.90
C PHE A 131 1.67 -17.66 13.81
N LEU A 132 1.86 -18.17 12.59
CA LEU A 132 2.38 -19.53 12.38
C LEU A 132 3.82 -19.66 12.89
N GLN A 133 4.67 -18.66 12.65
CA GLN A 133 6.03 -18.68 13.19
C GLN A 133 6.06 -18.78 14.72
N ILE A 134 5.17 -18.05 15.41
CA ILE A 134 5.09 -18.05 16.87
C ILE A 134 4.50 -19.37 17.40
N THR A 135 3.53 -19.96 16.71
CA THR A 135 2.74 -21.09 17.23
C THR A 135 3.24 -22.46 16.82
N THR A 136 3.75 -22.63 15.60
CA THR A 136 4.10 -23.96 15.07
C THR A 136 5.58 -24.15 14.77
N ASN A 137 6.42 -23.09 14.78
CA ASN A 137 7.82 -23.12 14.32
C ASN A 137 7.99 -23.70 12.89
N GLU A 138 6.92 -23.81 12.10
CA GLU A 138 6.93 -24.42 10.76
C GLU A 138 7.47 -23.47 9.69
N VAL A 139 7.57 -22.18 9.98
CA VAL A 139 7.98 -21.14 9.03
C VAL A 139 9.47 -20.82 9.21
N ASP A 140 10.21 -20.81 8.10
CA ASP A 140 11.61 -20.38 8.08
C ASP A 140 11.73 -18.94 8.61
N ARG A 141 12.61 -18.74 9.60
CA ARG A 141 12.91 -17.43 10.19
C ARG A 141 13.35 -16.40 9.15
N ASN A 142 13.99 -16.83 8.07
CA ASN A 142 14.42 -15.96 6.99
C ASN A 142 13.24 -15.36 6.22
N ILE A 143 12.17 -16.14 6.01
CA ILE A 143 10.95 -15.69 5.32
C ILE A 143 10.29 -14.59 6.14
N VAL A 144 10.01 -14.85 7.43
CA VAL A 144 9.36 -13.84 8.28
C VAL A 144 10.22 -12.60 8.47
N SER A 145 11.55 -12.74 8.59
CA SER A 145 12.45 -11.59 8.65
C SER A 145 12.34 -10.70 7.42
N ASN A 146 12.22 -11.29 6.23
CA ASN A 146 12.04 -10.55 4.99
C ASN A 146 10.65 -9.92 4.90
N ASP A 147 9.59 -10.63 5.27
CA ASP A 147 8.23 -10.09 5.29
C ASP A 147 8.11 -8.91 6.26
N MET A 148 8.75 -8.99 7.43
CA MET A 148 8.80 -7.90 8.40
C MET A 148 9.54 -6.67 7.87
N LYS A 149 10.61 -6.84 7.08
CA LYS A 149 11.29 -5.72 6.41
C LYS A 149 10.37 -5.07 5.38
N LEU A 150 9.68 -5.86 4.57
CA LEU A 150 8.73 -5.36 3.57
C LEU A 150 7.54 -4.67 4.22
N TYR A 151 7.01 -5.21 5.31
CA TYR A 151 5.97 -4.60 6.11
C TYR A 151 6.42 -3.25 6.69
N THR A 152 7.63 -3.19 7.23
CA THR A 152 8.22 -1.95 7.76
C THR A 152 8.34 -0.90 6.65
N LEU A 153 8.81 -1.30 5.46
CA LEU A 153 8.87 -0.43 4.30
C LEU A 153 7.48 0.07 3.90
N SER A 154 6.48 -0.80 3.94
CA SER A 154 5.08 -0.44 3.68
C SER A 154 4.55 0.60 4.65
N LEU A 155 4.83 0.44 5.93
CA LEU A 155 4.44 1.39 6.95
C LEU A 155 5.09 2.76 6.69
N ILE A 156 6.39 2.79 6.38
CA ILE A 156 7.12 4.01 6.05
C ILE A 156 6.52 4.71 4.82
N ILE A 157 6.24 3.96 3.74
CA ILE A 157 5.63 4.51 2.52
C ILE A 157 4.25 5.10 2.81
N ASN A 158 3.41 4.42 3.59
CA ASN A 158 2.08 4.92 3.95
C ASN A 158 2.13 6.17 4.84
N ILE A 159 3.07 6.22 5.80
CA ILE A 159 3.31 7.42 6.63
C ILE A 159 3.80 8.59 5.76
N ALA A 160 4.75 8.34 4.86
CA ALA A 160 5.27 9.35 3.95
C ALA A 160 4.16 9.88 3.02
N ALA A 161 3.33 9.01 2.46
CA ALA A 161 2.19 9.40 1.64
C ALA A 161 1.19 10.26 2.42
N LEU A 162 0.90 9.91 3.68
CA LEU A 162 0.06 10.72 4.56
C LEU A 162 0.68 12.10 4.81
N ALA A 163 1.98 12.17 5.09
CA ALA A 163 2.70 13.43 5.28
C ALA A 163 2.64 14.33 4.02
N VAL A 164 2.77 13.75 2.83
CA VAL A 164 2.63 14.47 1.55
C VAL A 164 1.22 15.02 1.37
N VAL A 165 0.17 14.22 1.63
CA VAL A 165 -1.22 14.69 1.55
C VAL A 165 -1.48 15.85 2.53
N PHE A 166 -0.94 15.76 3.74
CA PHE A 166 -1.00 16.85 4.71
C PHE A 166 -0.29 18.11 4.22
N LEU A 167 0.93 17.98 3.69
CA LEU A 167 1.73 19.09 3.18
C LEU A 167 1.01 19.80 2.04
N VAL A 168 0.51 19.06 1.04
CA VAL A 168 -0.23 19.62 -0.10
C VAL A 168 -1.50 20.33 0.39
N SER A 169 -2.24 19.72 1.31
CA SER A 169 -3.45 20.33 1.89
C SER A 169 -3.13 21.60 2.68
N PHE A 170 -1.99 21.64 3.37
CA PHE A 170 -1.52 22.81 4.11
C PHE A 170 -1.13 23.94 3.15
N LEU A 171 -0.30 23.65 2.14
CA LEU A 171 0.13 24.63 1.13
C LEU A 171 -1.07 25.22 0.40
N TYR A 172 -2.04 24.38 -0.02
CA TYR A 172 -3.25 24.84 -0.70
C TYR A 172 -4.03 25.87 0.15
N ARG A 173 -4.22 25.58 1.45
CA ARG A 173 -4.90 26.51 2.37
C ARG A 173 -4.11 27.79 2.59
N TRP A 174 -2.79 27.71 2.67
CA TRP A 174 -1.92 28.88 2.83
C TRP A 174 -2.02 29.81 1.63
N PHE A 175 -1.89 29.28 0.41
CA PHE A 175 -2.02 30.07 -0.82
C PHE A 175 -3.43 30.64 -1.03
N SER A 176 -4.47 29.91 -0.65
CA SER A 176 -5.85 30.39 -0.80
C SER A 176 -6.17 31.58 0.11
N ARG A 177 -5.59 31.63 1.32
CA ARG A 177 -5.80 32.72 2.27
C ARG A 177 -5.10 34.02 1.90
N ASN A 178 -3.95 33.92 1.23
CA ASN A 178 -3.18 35.10 0.82
C ASN A 178 -3.74 35.82 -0.42
N LYS A 179 -4.81 35.29 -1.03
CA LYS A 179 -5.51 35.90 -2.16
C LYS A 179 -6.74 36.73 -1.77
N GLU A 180 -7.18 36.60 -0.52
CA GLU A 180 -8.23 37.42 0.11
C GLU A 180 -7.58 38.62 0.82
#